data_AF-A0A971KSF4-F1
#
_entry.id   AF-A0A971KSF4-F1
#
_cell.length_a   1.000
_cell.length_b   1.000
_cell.length_c   1.000
_cell.angle_alpha   90.00
_cell.angle_beta   90.00
_cell.angle_gamma   90.00
#
_symmetry.space_group_name_H-M   'P 1'
#
loop_
_entity.id
_entity.type
_entity.pdbx_description
1 polymer ?
#
loop_
_entity_poly.entity_id
_entity_poly.type
_entity_poly.pdbx_seq_one_letter_code
_entity_poly.pdbx_strand_id
1 'polypeptide(L)'
;MSNANTDELTRHELFARDMFLSDLATDLDAARREGREEGIEEGMLKGRAEGREEGREEGDILRAKKVALKMLNDGLSPEIVEKYTGLALAQIELLANENRVCETTAKYKSEKPRKKRK
;
A
#
# COMPACT_ATOMS: atom_id res chain seq x y z
N MET A 1 63.09 8.66 -45.32
CA MET A 1 61.86 8.17 -45.98
C MET A 1 61.02 7.52 -44.90
N SER A 2 59.80 8.00 -44.65
CA SER A 2 58.92 7.45 -43.62
C SER A 2 58.31 6.14 -44.10
N ASN A 3 58.46 5.10 -43.28
CA ASN A 3 58.02 3.74 -43.60
C ASN A 3 56.48 3.68 -43.60
N ALA A 4 55.87 3.35 -44.75
CA ALA A 4 54.43 3.11 -44.86
C ALA A 4 53.91 2.04 -43.86
N ASN A 5 54.80 1.14 -43.42
CA ASN A 5 54.49 0.09 -42.45
C ASN A 5 54.19 0.63 -41.03
N THR A 6 54.76 1.77 -40.62
CA THR A 6 54.42 2.38 -39.32
C THR A 6 53.02 3.00 -39.32
N ASP A 7 52.49 3.39 -40.48
CA ASP A 7 51.16 4.01 -40.59
C ASP A 7 50.05 2.94 -40.50
N GLU A 8 50.23 1.78 -41.14
CA GLU A 8 49.30 0.66 -41.06
C GLU A 8 49.24 0.02 -39.67
N LEU A 9 50.39 -0.18 -39.01
CA LEU A 9 50.43 -0.71 -37.64
C LEU A 9 49.72 0.25 -36.66
N THR A 10 50.01 1.55 -36.78
CA THR A 10 49.38 2.59 -35.96
C THR A 10 47.87 2.67 -36.23
N ARG A 11 47.44 2.52 -37.49
CA ARG A 11 46.01 2.47 -37.85
C ARG A 11 45.30 1.27 -37.24
N HIS A 12 45.94 0.10 -37.24
CA HIS A 12 45.38 -1.11 -36.62
C HIS A 12 45.29 -0.96 -35.09
N GLU A 13 46.32 -0.40 -34.45
CA GLU A 13 46.32 -0.14 -33.01
C GLU A 13 45.25 0.89 -32.61
N LEU A 14 45.11 1.98 -33.37
CA LEU A 14 44.05 2.98 -33.17
C LEU A 14 42.66 2.36 -33.35
N PHE A 15 42.46 1.55 -34.39
CA PHE A 15 41.20 0.86 -34.61
C PHE A 15 40.86 -0.10 -33.47
N ALA A 16 41.82 -0.91 -33.00
CA ALA A 16 41.62 -1.82 -31.88
C ALA A 16 41.31 -1.07 -30.58
N ARG A 17 41.97 0.07 -30.36
CA ARG A 17 41.70 0.95 -29.21
C ARG A 17 40.30 1.56 -29.29
N ASP A 18 39.92 2.11 -30.44
CA ASP A 18 38.61 2.75 -30.63
C ASP A 18 37.48 1.73 -30.49
N MET A 19 37.68 0.52 -31.02
CA MET A 19 36.75 -0.60 -30.85
C MET A 19 36.60 -0.96 -29.36
N PHE A 20 37.71 -1.12 -28.63
CA PHE A 20 37.68 -1.41 -27.20
C PHE A 20 36.99 -0.31 -26.37
N LEU A 21 37.25 0.96 -26.68
CA LEU A 21 36.60 2.08 -26.00
C LEU A 21 35.10 2.15 -26.29
N SER A 22 34.69 1.81 -27.52
CA SER A 22 33.29 1.74 -27.92
C SER A 22 32.56 0.60 -27.21
N ASP A 23 33.17 -0.58 -27.14
CA ASP A 23 32.61 -1.73 -26.43
C ASP A 23 32.45 -1.41 -24.94
N LEU A 24 33.49 -0.86 -24.30
CA LEU A 24 33.45 -0.44 -22.90
C LEU A 24 32.37 0.63 -22.63
N ALA A 25 32.20 1.60 -23.53
CA ALA A 25 31.16 2.61 -23.40
C ALA A 25 29.76 1.97 -23.47
N THR A 26 29.58 1.00 -24.36
CA THR A 26 28.32 0.28 -24.53
C THR A 26 27.98 -0.55 -23.29
N ASP A 27 28.97 -1.24 -22.72
CA ASP A 27 28.81 -2.04 -21.50
C ASP A 27 28.45 -1.17 -20.29
N LEU A 28 29.10 -0.02 -20.14
CA LEU A 28 28.80 0.94 -19.07
C LEU A 28 27.39 1.51 -19.19
N ASP A 29 26.95 1.80 -20.41
CA ASP A 29 25.59 2.29 -20.66
C ASP A 29 24.53 1.20 -20.46
N ALA A 30 24.85 -0.06 -20.79
CA ALA A 30 24.02 -1.22 -20.49
C ALA A 30 23.86 -1.40 -18.97
N ALA A 31 24.97 -1.44 -18.22
CA ALA A 31 24.95 -1.60 -16.77
C ALA A 31 24.18 -0.47 -16.05
N ARG A 32 24.29 0.78 -16.55
CA ARG A 32 23.51 1.92 -16.03
C ARG A 32 22.02 1.80 -16.32
N ARG A 33 21.65 1.21 -17.46
CA ARG A 33 20.25 0.99 -17.83
C ARG A 33 19.65 -0.11 -16.97
N GLU A 34 20.32 -1.25 -16.87
CA GLU A 34 19.92 -2.38 -16.02
C GLU A 34 19.75 -1.93 -14.56
N GLY A 35 20.73 -1.25 -13.98
CA GLY A 35 20.62 -0.76 -12.60
C GLY A 35 19.50 0.24 -12.36
N ARG A 36 19.07 1.00 -13.39
CA ARG A 36 17.88 1.88 -13.29
C ARG A 36 16.59 1.07 -13.41
N GLU A 37 16.52 0.13 -14.34
CA GLU A 37 15.36 -0.74 -14.55
C GLU A 37 15.09 -1.59 -13.30
N GLU A 38 16.12 -2.24 -12.76
CA GLU A 38 16.05 -3.00 -11.50
C GLU A 38 15.61 -2.12 -10.33
N GLY A 39 16.18 -0.92 -10.20
CA GLY A 39 15.81 0.02 -9.14
C GLY A 39 14.34 0.48 -9.22
N ILE A 40 13.81 0.68 -10.43
CA ILE A 40 12.40 1.03 -10.64
C ILE A 40 11.50 -0.18 -10.33
N GLU A 41 11.86 -1.37 -10.79
CA GLU A 41 11.09 -2.58 -10.59
C GLU A 41 11.01 -2.96 -9.11
N GLU A 42 12.15 -2.94 -8.40
CA GLU A 42 12.18 -3.14 -6.95
C GLU A 42 11.36 -2.09 -6.19
N GLY A 43 11.49 -0.81 -6.56
CA GLY A 43 10.74 0.28 -5.94
C GLY A 43 9.22 0.12 -6.12
N MET A 44 8.79 -0.29 -7.31
CA MET A 44 7.39 -0.56 -7.62
C MET A 44 6.85 -1.79 -6.87
N LEU A 45 7.64 -2.86 -6.77
CA LEU A 45 7.26 -4.07 -6.03
C LEU A 45 7.14 -3.80 -4.54
N LYS A 46 8.12 -3.13 -3.93
CA LYS A 46 8.12 -2.75 -2.51
C LYS A 46 6.95 -1.80 -2.21
N GLY A 47 6.79 -0.73 -2.97
CA GLY A 47 5.70 0.23 -2.77
C GLY A 47 4.30 -0.37 -2.96
N ARG A 48 4.14 -1.35 -3.86
CA ARG A 48 2.87 -2.06 -4.05
C ARG A 48 2.57 -3.07 -2.96
N ALA A 49 3.60 -3.69 -2.37
CA ALA A 49 3.45 -4.61 -1.25
C ALA A 49 3.08 -3.84 0.02
N GLU A 50 3.87 -2.82 0.37
CA GLU A 50 3.65 -1.96 1.55
C GLU A 50 2.27 -1.28 1.48
N GLY A 51 1.92 -0.65 0.36
CA GLY A 51 0.62 0.01 0.20
C GLY A 51 -0.59 -0.95 0.22
N ARG A 52 -0.39 -2.25 -0.02
CA ARG A 52 -1.47 -3.25 0.10
C ARG A 52 -1.65 -3.76 1.52
N GLU A 53 -0.58 -3.86 2.28
CA GLU A 53 -0.60 -4.33 3.65
C GLU A 53 -1.18 -3.25 4.56
N GLU A 54 -0.66 -2.02 4.46
CA GLU A 54 -1.19 -0.86 5.19
C GLU A 54 -2.68 -0.60 4.86
N GLY A 55 -3.05 -0.63 3.57
CA GLY A 55 -4.43 -0.40 3.15
C GLY A 55 -5.43 -1.47 3.60
N ARG A 56 -4.97 -2.71 3.85
CA ARG A 56 -5.83 -3.79 4.39
C ARG A 56 -6.04 -3.63 5.88
N GLU A 57 -4.97 -3.39 6.64
CA GLU A 57 -5.06 -3.20 8.08
C GLU A 57 -5.90 -1.97 8.44
N GLU A 58 -5.67 -0.85 7.76
CA GLU A 58 -6.50 0.35 7.93
C GLU A 58 -7.96 0.09 7.55
N GLY A 59 -8.19 -0.66 6.47
CA GLY A 59 -9.53 -1.01 6.00
C GLY A 59 -10.31 -1.87 7.00
N ASP A 60 -9.66 -2.87 7.58
CA ASP A 60 -10.26 -3.79 8.55
C ASP A 60 -10.56 -3.09 9.88
N ILE A 61 -9.64 -2.26 10.37
CA ILE A 61 -9.88 -1.43 11.56
C ILE A 61 -11.03 -0.44 11.31
N LEU A 62 -11.05 0.23 10.16
CA LEU A 62 -12.14 1.16 9.82
C LEU A 62 -13.49 0.45 9.71
N ARG A 63 -13.50 -0.77 9.18
CA ARG A 63 -14.71 -1.61 9.08
C ARG A 63 -15.20 -2.03 10.46
N ALA A 64 -14.30 -2.50 11.34
CA ALA A 64 -14.62 -2.85 12.71
C ALA A 64 -15.22 -1.65 13.47
N LYS A 65 -14.60 -0.46 13.33
CA LYS A 65 -15.12 0.80 13.90
C LYS A 65 -16.53 1.11 13.39
N LYS A 66 -16.77 1.05 12.07
CA LYS A 66 -18.10 1.31 11.47
C LYS A 66 -19.17 0.35 11.99
N VAL A 67 -18.84 -0.92 12.18
CA VAL A 67 -19.75 -1.92 12.75
C VAL A 67 -20.04 -1.61 14.22
N ALA A 68 -19.01 -1.31 15.01
CA ALA A 68 -19.16 -0.92 16.42
C ALA A 68 -20.07 0.30 16.58
N LEU A 69 -19.91 1.34 15.76
CA LEU A 69 -20.76 2.54 15.78
C LEU A 69 -22.24 2.19 15.53
N LYS A 70 -22.52 1.30 14.56
CA LYS A 70 -23.89 0.85 14.29
C LYS A 70 -24.47 0.08 15.48
N MET A 71 -23.70 -0.83 16.06
CA MET A 71 -24.12 -1.61 17.23
C MET A 71 -24.41 -0.73 18.44
N LEU A 72 -23.59 0.30 18.68
CA LEU A 72 -23.81 1.28 19.75
C LEU A 72 -25.09 2.11 19.49
N ASN A 73 -25.35 2.51 18.25
CA ASN A 73 -26.58 3.22 17.87
C ASN A 73 -27.84 2.35 18.02
N ASP A 74 -27.71 1.04 17.80
CA ASP A 74 -28.77 0.05 18.03
C ASP A 74 -28.99 -0.22 19.54
N GLY A 75 -28.21 0.41 20.43
CA GLY A 75 -28.34 0.32 21.88
C GLY A 75 -27.73 -0.94 22.49
N LEU A 76 -26.84 -1.63 21.77
CA LEU A 76 -26.12 -2.79 22.30
C LEU A 76 -25.08 -2.38 23.35
N SER A 77 -24.86 -3.25 24.35
CA SER A 77 -23.87 -3.00 25.40
C SER A 77 -22.45 -3.07 24.85
N PRO A 78 -21.50 -2.26 25.36
CA PRO A 78 -20.12 -2.24 24.89
C PRO A 78 -19.42 -3.61 24.99
N GLU A 79 -19.80 -4.44 25.97
CA GLU A 79 -19.32 -5.82 26.11
C GLU A 79 -19.71 -6.73 24.93
N ILE A 80 -20.93 -6.56 24.42
CA ILE A 80 -21.40 -7.31 23.24
C ILE A 80 -20.65 -6.81 22.00
N VAL A 81 -20.44 -5.50 21.89
CA VAL A 81 -19.69 -4.90 20.79
C VAL A 81 -18.26 -5.43 20.74
N GLU A 82 -17.57 -5.51 21.88
CA GLU A 82 -16.21 -6.08 21.99
C GLU A 82 -16.18 -7.52 21.46
N LYS A 83 -17.13 -8.36 21.90
CA LYS A 83 -17.18 -9.78 21.51
C LYS A 83 -17.31 -10.00 20.00
N TYR A 84 -18.05 -9.14 19.30
CA TYR A 84 -18.33 -9.29 17.86
C TYR A 84 -17.40 -8.50 16.96
N THR A 85 -16.81 -7.39 17.44
CA THR A 85 -15.93 -6.53 16.64
C THR A 85 -14.45 -6.74 16.92
N GLY A 86 -14.10 -7.37 18.06
CA GLY A 86 -12.72 -7.56 18.48
C GLY A 86 -12.00 -6.27 18.89
N LEU A 87 -12.72 -5.15 19.00
CA LEU A 87 -12.19 -3.88 19.48
C LEU A 87 -12.12 -3.89 21.00
N ALA A 88 -11.07 -3.29 21.57
CA ALA A 88 -10.91 -3.18 23.02
C ALA A 88 -12.03 -2.31 23.63
N LEU A 89 -12.49 -2.64 24.84
CA LEU A 89 -13.47 -1.83 25.59
C LEU A 89 -13.13 -0.33 25.61
N ALA A 90 -11.86 0.03 25.85
CA ALA A 90 -11.42 1.43 25.86
C ALA A 90 -11.65 2.14 24.51
N GLN A 91 -11.45 1.44 23.38
CA GLN A 91 -11.72 1.99 22.05
C GLN A 91 -13.21 2.14 21.79
N ILE A 92 -14.02 1.20 22.25
CA ILE A 92 -15.49 1.26 22.14
C ILE A 92 -16.05 2.41 22.98
N GLU A 93 -15.52 2.63 24.19
CA GLU A 93 -15.90 3.77 25.04
C GLU A 93 -15.55 5.11 24.40
N LEU A 94 -14.38 5.23 23.77
CA LEU A 94 -14.00 6.41 22.99
C LEU A 94 -14.98 6.64 21.84
N LEU A 95 -15.27 5.61 21.04
CA LEU A 95 -16.24 5.68 19.93
C LEU A 95 -17.65 6.04 20.43
N ALA A 96 -18.06 5.52 21.59
CA ALA A 96 -19.33 5.84 22.21
C ALA A 96 -19.39 7.30 22.68
N ASN A 97 -18.29 7.83 23.24
CA ASN A 97 -18.20 9.22 23.66
C ASN A 97 -18.19 10.18 22.46
N GLU A 98 -17.50 9.84 21.38
CA GLU A 98 -17.55 10.56 20.11
C GLU A 98 -18.98 10.59 19.53
N ASN A 99 -19.70 9.47 19.61
CA ASN A 99 -21.09 9.39 19.16
C ASN A 99 -22.11 10.11 20.06
N ARG A 100 -21.85 10.23 21.36
CA ARG A 100 -22.74 10.88 22.35
C ARG A 100 -22.92 12.38 22.14
N VAL A 101 -22.13 13.01 21.26
CA VAL A 101 -22.33 14.41 20.84
C VAL A 101 -23.65 14.60 20.04
N CYS A 102 -24.30 13.50 19.62
CA CYS A 102 -25.63 13.54 19.02
C CYS A 102 -26.70 13.22 20.09
N GLU A 103 -27.49 14.22 20.47
CA GLU A 103 -28.47 14.13 21.56
C GLU A 103 -29.48 12.97 21.38
N THR A 104 -29.65 12.19 22.45
CA THR A 104 -30.59 11.09 22.53
C THR A 104 -32.01 11.60 22.82
N THR A 105 -32.87 11.80 21.82
CA THR A 105 -34.29 12.06 22.08
C THR A 105 -35.26 11.38 21.10
N ALA A 106 -35.26 10.05 21.03
CA ALA A 106 -36.47 9.33 20.64
C ALA A 106 -36.54 7.94 21.27
N LYS A 107 -37.44 7.74 22.24
CA LYS A 107 -37.79 6.40 22.72
C LYS A 107 -38.51 5.66 21.60
N TYR A 108 -37.86 4.70 20.96
CA TYR A 108 -38.49 3.83 19.96
C TYR A 108 -39.56 2.95 20.63
N LYS A 109 -40.84 3.28 20.46
CA LYS A 109 -41.96 2.40 20.83
C LYS A 109 -42.17 1.38 19.72
N SER A 110 -41.67 0.17 19.89
CA SER A 110 -41.96 -0.94 18.99
C SER A 110 -43.13 -1.78 19.49
N GLU A 111 -44.37 -1.26 19.45
CA GLU A 111 -45.56 -2.11 19.57
C GLU A 111 -46.09 -2.41 18.17
N LYS A 112 -45.54 -3.46 17.53
CA LYS A 112 -46.20 -4.04 16.35
C LYS A 112 -47.35 -4.92 16.84
N PRO A 113 -48.62 -4.68 16.46
CA PRO A 113 -49.72 -5.54 16.89
C PRO A 113 -49.55 -6.93 16.29
N ARG A 114 -49.47 -7.95 17.16
CA ARG A 114 -49.49 -9.35 16.74
C ARG A 114 -50.85 -9.62 16.11
N LYS A 115 -50.93 -9.80 14.79
CA LYS A 115 -52.16 -10.27 14.13
C LYS A 115 -52.50 -11.65 14.69
N LYS A 116 -53.57 -11.74 15.49
CA LYS A 116 -54.16 -13.03 15.88
C LYS A 116 -54.70 -13.67 14.60
N ARG A 117 -54.15 -14.81 14.22
CA ARG A 117 -54.70 -15.63 13.14
C ARG A 117 -56.06 -16.16 13.66
N LYS A 118 -57.13 -15.90 12.90
CA LYS A 118 -58.45 -16.50 13.13
C LYS A 118 -58.39 -17.99 12.83
#